data_AF-A0A951ZA16-F1
#
_entry.id   AF-A0A951ZA16-F1
#
_cell.length_a   1.000
_cell.length_b   1.000
_cell.length_c   1.000
_cell.angle_alpha   90.00
_cell.angle_beta   90.00
_cell.angle_gamma   90.00
#
_symmetry.space_group_name_H-M   'P 1'
#
loop_
_entity.id
_entity.type
_entity.pdbx_description
1 polymer ?
#
loop_
_entity_poly.entity_id
_entity_poly.type
_entity_poly.pdbx_seq_one_letter_code
_entity_poly.pdbx_strand_id
1 'polypeptide(L)'
;MKKHLIPILLLSGVALAGTAVAADQGKYRQGNGKRGAEHTARAASVERLAMQNLLAENLAQSTGRDVNEIKALFAQGHPGKVAADLGLDRAAMGKAMEAARSTYIQRSLAAGLITSEQAQELATTPPRGQRSPR
;
A
#
# COMPACT_ATOMS: atom_id res chain seq x y z
N MET A 1 10.97 11.05 57.90
CA MET A 1 11.21 9.64 57.49
C MET A 1 10.50 9.46 56.16
N LYS A 2 11.05 9.05 55.02
CA LYS A 2 12.37 8.61 54.57
C LYS A 2 12.65 9.32 53.23
N LYS A 3 13.88 9.79 53.04
CA LYS A 3 14.41 10.31 51.78
C LYS A 3 14.74 9.12 50.89
N HIS A 4 14.23 9.07 49.67
CA HIS A 4 14.69 8.11 48.66
C HIS A 4 15.54 8.86 47.62
N LEU A 5 16.86 8.82 47.86
CA LEU A 5 17.87 9.02 46.82
C LEU A 5 17.73 7.89 45.80
N ILE A 6 17.64 8.23 44.52
CA ILE A 6 17.91 7.28 43.42
C ILE A 6 19.17 7.80 42.71
N PRO A 7 20.27 7.03 42.71
CA PRO A 7 21.52 7.46 42.12
C PRO A 7 21.54 7.32 40.59
N ILE A 8 22.24 8.29 40.03
CA ILE A 8 22.78 8.52 38.68
C ILE A 8 23.35 7.25 38.01
N LEU A 9 23.06 7.10 36.71
CA LEU A 9 23.91 6.34 35.78
C LEU A 9 24.17 7.22 34.54
N LEU A 10 25.30 7.91 34.59
CA LEU A 10 26.05 8.48 33.48
C LEU A 10 26.84 7.36 32.79
N LEU A 11 27.09 7.51 31.49
CA LEU A 11 28.07 6.84 30.59
C LEU A 11 27.34 6.38 29.31
N SER A 12 27.82 6.56 28.08
CA SER A 12 28.96 7.27 27.50
C SER A 12 28.69 7.28 26.00
N GLY A 13 29.07 8.35 25.31
CA GLY A 13 28.98 8.43 23.86
C GLY A 13 29.82 7.37 23.16
N VAL A 14 29.27 6.83 22.06
CA VAL A 14 30.04 6.13 21.04
C VAL A 14 29.89 6.92 19.75
N ALA A 15 30.93 7.70 19.44
CA ALA A 15 31.16 8.23 18.10
C ALA A 15 31.78 7.11 17.27
N LEU A 16 31.05 6.56 16.30
CA LEU A 16 31.67 5.72 15.28
C LEU A 16 32.18 6.63 14.16
N ALA A 17 33.50 6.72 14.09
CA ALA A 17 34.25 7.36 13.02
C ALA A 17 33.95 6.69 11.67
N GLY A 18 33.90 7.52 10.62
CA GLY A 18 33.71 7.08 9.25
C GLY A 18 34.89 6.26 8.73
N THR A 19 34.57 5.28 7.90
CA THR A 19 35.49 4.70 6.92
C THR A 19 34.89 4.94 5.54
N ALA A 20 35.50 5.85 4.80
CA ALA A 20 35.33 5.91 3.36
C ALA A 20 36.06 4.70 2.76
N VAL A 21 35.32 3.80 2.12
CA VAL A 21 35.88 2.88 1.13
C VAL A 21 35.28 3.27 -0.21
N ALA A 22 36.09 4.00 -0.97
CA ALA A 22 35.94 4.09 -2.41
C ALA A 22 36.45 2.76 -3.01
N ALA A 23 35.55 2.00 -3.63
CA ALA A 23 35.85 0.93 -4.56
C ALA A 23 34.75 1.02 -5.63
N ASP A 24 35.03 1.58 -6.80
CA ASP A 24 35.74 0.99 -7.93
C ASP A 24 34.72 0.73 -9.05
N GLN A 25 35.02 1.23 -10.24
CA GLN A 25 34.12 1.28 -11.38
C GLN A 25 34.01 -0.11 -12.03
N GLY A 26 33.02 -0.89 -11.60
CA GLY A 26 32.60 -2.10 -12.30
C GLY A 26 31.58 -1.80 -13.40
N LYS A 27 32.05 -1.48 -14.61
CA LYS A 27 31.23 -1.56 -15.84
C LYS A 27 30.88 -3.04 -16.10
N TYR A 28 29.72 -3.49 -15.64
CA TYR A 28 29.09 -4.73 -16.10
C TYR A 28 27.95 -4.36 -17.07
N ARG A 29 28.24 -4.34 -18.36
CA ARG A 29 28.01 -5.44 -19.30
C ARG A 29 26.52 -5.70 -19.54
N GLN A 30 26.04 -5.06 -20.61
CA GLN A 30 25.03 -5.52 -21.57
C GLN A 30 24.43 -6.90 -21.25
N GLY A 31 23.25 -6.87 -20.62
CA GLY A 31 22.34 -8.01 -20.53
C GLY A 31 21.08 -7.67 -21.29
N ASN A 32 21.05 -8.03 -22.58
CA ASN A 32 19.84 -8.04 -23.40
C ASN A 32 18.94 -9.19 -22.92
N GLY A 33 18.42 -9.05 -21.69
CA GLY A 33 17.54 -10.01 -21.06
C GLY A 33 16.13 -9.76 -21.58
N LYS A 34 15.71 -10.58 -22.54
CA LYS A 34 14.30 -10.84 -22.81
C LYS A 34 13.59 -10.96 -21.46
N ARG A 35 12.86 -9.92 -21.04
CA ARG A 35 11.99 -9.96 -19.86
C ARG A 35 10.87 -10.90 -20.24
N GLY A 36 11.14 -12.19 -19.98
CA GLY A 36 10.22 -13.28 -20.17
C GLY A 36 8.88 -12.87 -19.57
N ALA A 37 7.86 -13.02 -20.40
CA ALA A 37 6.46 -12.83 -20.08
C ALA A 37 5.98 -13.86 -19.05
N GLU A 38 6.61 -13.91 -17.88
CA GLU A 38 6.03 -14.47 -16.66
C GLU A 38 5.55 -13.27 -15.83
N HIS A 39 4.49 -12.63 -16.34
CA HIS A 39 3.48 -12.12 -15.43
C HIS A 39 2.94 -13.34 -14.69
N THR A 40 3.63 -13.75 -13.61
CA THR A 40 3.02 -14.52 -12.55
C THR A 40 1.71 -13.80 -12.25
N ALA A 41 0.60 -14.42 -12.63
CA ALA A 41 -0.70 -13.95 -12.24
C ALA A 41 -0.65 -13.88 -10.71
N ARG A 42 -0.42 -12.68 -10.16
CA ARG A 42 -0.29 -12.49 -8.71
C ARG A 42 -1.50 -13.16 -8.11
N ALA A 43 -1.27 -14.28 -7.41
CA ALA A 43 -2.32 -15.10 -6.85
C ALA A 43 -3.29 -14.19 -6.10
N ALA A 44 -4.59 -14.42 -6.27
CA ALA A 44 -5.60 -13.63 -5.58
C ALA A 44 -5.34 -13.71 -4.07
N SER A 45 -4.99 -12.57 -3.46
CA SER A 45 -4.88 -12.47 -2.00
C SER A 45 -6.23 -12.10 -1.40
N VAL A 46 -6.48 -12.51 -0.16
CA VAL A 46 -7.68 -12.11 0.59
C VAL A 46 -7.82 -10.59 0.62
N GLU A 47 -6.72 -9.88 0.87
CA GLU A 47 -6.68 -8.42 0.82
C GLU A 47 -7.15 -7.88 -0.55
N ARG A 48 -6.65 -8.45 -1.66
CA ARG A 48 -7.01 -8.00 -3.00
C ARG A 48 -8.49 -8.21 -3.30
N LEU A 49 -9.05 -9.37 -2.92
CA LEU A 49 -10.47 -9.67 -3.13
C LEU A 49 -11.37 -8.81 -2.25
N ALA A 50 -10.99 -8.60 -0.98
CA ALA A 50 -11.70 -7.70 -0.07
C ALA A 50 -11.69 -6.26 -0.59
N MET A 51 -10.53 -5.78 -1.05
CA MET A 51 -10.39 -4.46 -1.68
C MET A 51 -11.23 -4.32 -2.95
N GLN A 52 -11.31 -5.35 -3.80
CA GLN A 52 -12.16 -5.34 -4.99
C GLN A 52 -13.65 -5.26 -4.62
N ASN A 53 -14.10 -5.98 -3.59
CA ASN A 53 -15.48 -5.90 -3.11
C ASN A 53 -15.81 -4.50 -2.59
N LEU A 54 -14.96 -3.93 -1.74
CA LEU A 54 -15.15 -2.58 -1.21
C LEU A 54 -15.10 -1.51 -2.30
N LEU A 55 -14.22 -1.68 -3.30
CA LEU A 55 -14.18 -0.78 -4.44
C LEU A 55 -15.46 -0.87 -5.27
N ALA A 56 -15.98 -2.08 -5.51
CA ALA A 56 -17.24 -2.26 -6.21
C ALA A 56 -18.42 -1.63 -5.45
N GLU A 57 -18.47 -1.78 -4.12
CA GLU A 57 -19.47 -1.13 -3.25
C GLU A 57 -19.42 0.40 -3.38
N ASN A 58 -18.22 0.99 -3.26
CA ASN A 58 -18.03 2.44 -3.36
C ASN A 58 -18.41 2.99 -4.75
N LEU A 59 -18.07 2.25 -5.81
CA LEU A 59 -18.42 2.63 -7.19
C LEU A 59 -19.92 2.47 -7.46
N ALA A 60 -20.56 1.43 -6.93
CA ALA A 60 -22.02 1.27 -7.02
C ALA A 60 -22.73 2.46 -6.35
N GLN A 61 -22.29 2.85 -5.16
CA GLN A 61 -22.83 4.01 -4.44
C GLN A 61 -22.63 5.33 -5.21
N SER A 62 -21.46 5.56 -5.80
CA SER A 62 -21.17 6.82 -6.49
C SER A 62 -21.78 6.92 -7.88
N THR A 63 -21.97 5.80 -8.57
CA THR A 63 -22.52 5.75 -9.93
C THR A 63 -24.01 5.41 -9.98
N GLY A 64 -24.60 4.97 -8.86
CA GLY A 64 -25.98 4.51 -8.80
C GLY A 64 -26.25 3.18 -9.52
N ARG A 65 -25.19 2.44 -9.88
CA ARG A 65 -25.28 1.14 -10.55
C ARG A 65 -25.35 -0.02 -9.57
N ASP A 66 -25.75 -1.19 -10.04
CA ASP A 66 -25.76 -2.39 -9.19
C ASP A 66 -24.34 -2.88 -8.90
N VAL A 67 -24.11 -3.34 -7.67
CA VAL A 67 -22.78 -3.80 -7.23
C VAL A 67 -22.30 -5.03 -8.01
N ASN A 68 -23.20 -5.90 -8.46
CA ASN A 68 -22.84 -7.09 -9.23
C ASN A 68 -22.46 -6.72 -10.67
N GLU A 69 -23.08 -5.70 -11.24
CA GLU A 69 -22.66 -5.13 -12.53
C GLU A 69 -21.23 -4.60 -12.45
N ILE A 70 -20.91 -3.85 -11.38
CA ILE A 70 -19.54 -3.36 -11.17
C ILE A 70 -18.55 -4.52 -10.99
N LYS A 71 -18.90 -5.55 -10.21
CA LYS A 71 -18.05 -6.75 -10.05
C LYS A 71 -17.82 -7.47 -11.38
N ALA A 72 -18.84 -7.58 -12.22
CA ALA A 72 -18.71 -8.17 -13.54
C ALA A 72 -17.71 -7.39 -14.43
N LEU A 73 -17.72 -6.05 -14.35
CA LEU A 73 -16.71 -5.23 -15.05
C LEU A 73 -15.28 -5.53 -14.56
N PHE A 74 -15.08 -5.70 -13.25
CA PHE A 74 -13.77 -6.08 -12.71
C PHE A 74 -13.32 -7.49 -13.08
N ALA A 75 -14.27 -8.42 -13.31
CA ALA A 75 -13.94 -9.76 -13.81
C ALA A 75 -13.44 -9.72 -15.28
N GLN A 76 -13.88 -8.72 -16.05
CA GLN A 76 -13.56 -8.57 -17.47
C GLN A 76 -12.35 -7.68 -17.75
N GLY A 77 -11.82 -6.95 -16.75
CA GLY A 77 -10.76 -5.99 -17.01
C GLY A 77 -10.06 -5.43 -15.77
N HIS A 78 -8.99 -4.66 -16.02
CA HIS A 78 -8.27 -3.94 -14.97
C HIS A 78 -9.03 -2.67 -14.56
N PRO A 79 -8.74 -2.09 -13.37
CA PRO A 79 -9.46 -0.92 -12.87
C PRO A 79 -9.54 0.27 -13.83
N GLY A 80 -8.49 0.55 -14.61
CA GLY A 80 -8.53 1.60 -15.63
C GLY A 80 -9.61 1.41 -16.72
N LYS A 81 -9.86 0.16 -17.16
CA LYS A 81 -10.93 -0.15 -18.12
C LYS A 81 -12.30 0.03 -17.46
N VAL A 82 -12.44 -0.46 -16.23
CA VAL A 82 -13.67 -0.28 -15.43
C VAL A 82 -13.97 1.21 -15.23
N ALA A 83 -12.96 2.04 -14.96
CA ALA A 83 -13.13 3.49 -14.87
C ALA A 83 -13.70 4.07 -16.18
N ALA A 84 -13.13 3.71 -17.32
CA ALA A 84 -13.60 4.15 -18.63
C ALA A 84 -15.05 3.68 -18.92
N ASP A 85 -15.37 2.41 -18.63
CA ASP A 85 -16.71 1.83 -18.83
C ASP A 85 -17.77 2.49 -17.91
N LEU A 86 -17.33 3.08 -16.80
CA LEU A 86 -18.17 3.84 -15.86
C LEU A 86 -18.16 5.35 -16.11
N GLY A 87 -17.41 5.84 -17.10
CA GLY A 87 -17.26 7.27 -17.36
C GLY A 87 -16.53 8.03 -16.25
N LEU A 88 -15.70 7.35 -15.47
CA LEU A 88 -14.95 7.91 -14.35
C LEU A 88 -13.55 8.34 -14.80
N ASP A 89 -13.15 9.54 -14.40
CA ASP A 89 -11.77 9.97 -14.55
C ASP A 89 -10.85 9.25 -13.56
N ARG A 90 -9.53 9.45 -13.75
CA ARG A 90 -8.50 8.86 -12.90
C ARG A 90 -8.58 9.34 -11.45
N ALA A 91 -9.01 10.58 -11.22
CA ALA A 91 -9.10 11.14 -9.87
C ALA A 91 -10.28 10.54 -9.09
N ALA A 92 -11.44 10.37 -9.73
CA ALA A 92 -12.61 9.73 -9.17
C ALA A 92 -12.33 8.26 -8.83
N MET A 93 -11.67 7.52 -9.74
CA MET A 93 -11.24 6.15 -9.46
C MET A 93 -10.21 6.10 -8.31
N GLY A 94 -9.28 7.06 -8.27
CA GLY A 94 -8.33 7.21 -7.16
C GLY A 94 -9.01 7.38 -5.80
N LYS A 95 -9.98 8.30 -5.71
CA LYS A 95 -10.79 8.52 -4.51
C LYS A 95 -11.56 7.27 -4.09
N ALA A 96 -12.14 6.54 -5.04
CA ALA A 96 -12.85 5.30 -4.76
C ALA A 96 -11.93 4.21 -4.17
N MET A 97 -10.69 4.10 -4.69
CA MET A 97 -9.68 3.19 -4.15
C MET A 97 -9.20 3.60 -2.75
N GLU A 98 -8.98 4.90 -2.52
CA GLU A 98 -8.61 5.42 -1.20
C GLU A 98 -9.70 5.16 -0.15
N ALA A 99 -10.96 5.40 -0.51
CA ALA A 99 -12.11 5.09 0.34
C ALA A 99 -12.21 3.59 0.64
N ALA A 100 -11.98 2.73 -0.36
CA ALA A 100 -11.99 1.27 -0.18
C ALA A 100 -10.87 0.85 0.78
N ARG A 101 -9.67 1.42 0.62
CA ARG A 101 -8.52 1.15 1.50
C ARG A 101 -8.77 1.60 2.93
N SER A 102 -9.30 2.80 3.12
CA SER A 102 -9.62 3.33 4.45
C SER A 102 -10.66 2.45 5.15
N THR A 103 -11.70 2.04 4.42
CA THR A 103 -12.74 1.13 4.93
C THR A 103 -12.15 -0.23 5.30
N TYR A 104 -11.25 -0.79 4.48
CA TYR A 104 -10.59 -2.05 4.77
C TYR A 104 -9.77 -2.00 6.07
N ILE A 105 -9.00 -0.92 6.27
CA ILE A 105 -8.20 -0.69 7.48
C ILE A 105 -9.13 -0.56 8.70
N GLN A 106 -10.18 0.26 8.62
CA GLN A 106 -11.13 0.45 9.71
C GLN A 106 -11.84 -0.84 10.11
N ARG A 107 -12.31 -1.63 9.13
CA ARG A 107 -12.94 -2.94 9.39
C ARG A 107 -11.95 -3.92 10.01
N SER A 108 -10.69 -3.90 9.57
CA SER A 108 -9.63 -4.76 10.13
C SER A 108 -9.29 -4.39 11.57
N LEU A 109 -9.25 -3.09 11.89
CA LEU A 109 -9.03 -2.59 13.25
C LEU A 109 -10.21 -2.98 14.16
N ALA A 110 -11.44 -2.74 13.70
CA ALA A 110 -12.65 -3.08 14.46
C ALA A 110 -12.79 -4.59 14.72
N ALA A 111 -12.31 -5.42 13.79
CA ALA A 111 -12.27 -6.87 13.94
C ALA A 111 -11.07 -7.37 14.78
N GLY A 112 -10.18 -6.49 15.24
CA GLY A 112 -8.98 -6.87 16.00
C GLY A 112 -7.90 -7.59 15.18
N LEU A 113 -7.96 -7.52 13.84
CA LEU A 113 -6.97 -8.14 12.95
C LEU A 113 -5.66 -7.34 12.87
N ILE A 114 -5.72 -6.06 13.19
CA ILE A 114 -4.57 -5.15 13.27
C ILE A 114 -4.69 -4.28 14.52
N THR A 115 -3.56 -3.78 15.02
CA THR A 115 -3.53 -2.81 16.13
C THR A 115 -3.79 -1.38 15.65
N SER A 116 -4.05 -0.46 16.58
CA SER A 116 -4.21 0.96 16.29
C SER A 116 -2.95 1.56 15.65
N GLU A 117 -1.76 1.15 16.11
CA GLU A 117 -0.47 1.58 15.54
C GLU A 117 -0.32 1.10 14.10
N GLN A 118 -0.65 -0.16 13.83
CA GLN A 118 -0.63 -0.73 12.47
C GLN A 118 -1.65 -0.03 11.55
N ALA A 119 -2.85 0.28 12.05
CA ALA A 119 -3.84 1.03 11.29
C ALA A 119 -3.34 2.43 10.90
N GLN A 120 -2.63 3.11 11.81
CA GLN A 120 -2.06 4.43 11.54
C GLN A 120 -0.87 4.38 10.57
N GLU A 121 0.00 3.38 10.70
CA GLU A 121 1.09 3.14 9.74
C GLU A 121 0.53 2.86 8.34
N LEU A 122 -0.49 2.01 8.24
CA LEU A 122 -1.16 1.73 6.98
C LEU A 122 -1.82 3.00 6.43
N ALA A 123 -2.55 3.78 7.23
CA ALA A 123 -3.22 4.99 6.75
C ALA A 123 -2.26 6.02 6.12
N THR A 124 -1.04 6.13 6.63
CA THR A 124 -0.02 7.10 6.20
C THR A 124 0.92 6.57 5.10
N THR A 125 1.03 5.25 4.95
CA THR A 125 1.89 4.64 3.93
C THR A 125 1.14 4.50 2.60
N PRO A 126 1.61 5.15 1.50
CA PRO A 126 0.99 4.98 0.20
C PRO A 126 1.22 3.56 -0.34
N PRO A 127 0.26 2.98 -1.09
CA PRO A 127 0.44 1.67 -1.69
C PRO A 127 1.66 1.65 -2.61
N ARG A 128 2.47 0.59 -2.53
CA ARG A 128 3.69 0.41 -3.33
C ARG A 128 3.35 0.54 -4.83
N GLY A 129 3.79 1.63 -5.46
CA GLY A 129 3.46 1.97 -6.86
C GLY A 129 3.12 3.44 -7.07
N GLN A 130 2.77 4.18 -6.00
CA GLN A 130 2.55 5.63 -6.02
C GLN A 130 3.72 6.42 -5.43
N ARG A 131 4.97 5.96 -5.60
CA ARG A 131 6.13 6.82 -5.28
C ARG A 131 6.19 7.89 -6.36
N SER A 132 5.84 9.13 -6.02
CA SER A 132 6.06 10.30 -6.87
C SER A 132 7.53 10.31 -7.32
N PRO A 133 7.82 10.61 -8.59
CA PRO A 133 9.18 10.97 -8.97
C PRO A 133 9.61 12.15 -8.10
N ARG A 134 10.81 12.06 -7.52
CA ARG A 134 11.45 13.16 -6.80
C ARG A 134 11.75 14.32 -7.74
#